data_AF-A0A958FC81-F1
#
_entry.id   AF-A0A958FC81-F1
#
_cell.length_a   1.000
_cell.length_b   1.000
_cell.length_c   1.000
_cell.angle_alpha   90.00
_cell.angle_beta   90.00
_cell.angle_gamma   90.00
#
_symmetry.space_group_name_H-M   'P 1'
#
loop_
_entity.id
_entity.type
_entity.pdbx_description
1 polymer ?
#
loop_
_entity_poly.entity_id
_entity_poly.type
_entity_poly.pdbx_seq_one_letter_code
_entity_poly.pdbx_strand_id
1 'polypeptide(L)'
;LSGSLFRDTDGDRFNFWKIEGDLTHYLHFGYNRVLAIRVAGALTEAEDGASVPFYFLSELGERESIRGFDRGRFRDLDMFLGSLEYRIPIWHSIDSFFFADAGQVANDIFKDLSGKDLQFGFGGGIRFYNTKDLVAVLQVAASKERFRIYFNLN
;
A
#
# COMPACT_ATOMS: atom_id res chain seq x y z
N LEU A 1 10.64 -3.82 8.33
CA LEU A 1 11.34 -4.95 7.70
C LEU A 1 11.02 -6.18 8.50
N SER A 2 10.45 -7.19 7.86
CA SER A 2 10.14 -8.50 8.41
C SER A 2 10.61 -9.58 7.43
N GLY A 3 10.98 -10.74 7.96
CA GLY A 3 11.36 -11.90 7.17
C GLY A 3 10.71 -13.14 7.77
N SER A 4 10.24 -14.04 6.91
CA SER A 4 9.58 -15.28 7.30
C SER A 4 10.04 -16.43 6.41
N LEU A 5 10.19 -17.61 7.02
CA LEU A 5 10.54 -18.85 6.35
C LEU A 5 9.43 -19.84 6.64
N PHE A 6 8.88 -20.45 5.59
CA PHE A 6 7.86 -21.47 5.70
C PHE A 6 8.42 -22.79 5.19
N ARG A 7 8.22 -23.84 5.99
CA ARG A 7 8.63 -25.20 5.66
C ARG A 7 7.49 -26.15 5.98
N ASP A 8 7.04 -26.88 4.98
CA ASP A 8 6.06 -27.95 5.17
C ASP A 8 6.75 -29.15 5.84
N THR A 9 6.05 -29.85 6.73
CA THR A 9 6.61 -30.98 7.49
C THR A 9 6.22 -32.33 6.89
N ASP A 10 5.21 -32.38 6.02
CA ASP A 10 4.56 -33.64 5.60
C ASP A 10 4.73 -33.95 4.08
N GLY A 11 5.42 -33.09 3.32
CA GLY A 11 5.66 -33.35 1.90
C GLY A 11 6.35 -32.27 1.07
N ASP A 12 7.06 -31.31 1.69
CA ASP A 12 7.83 -30.23 1.04
C ASP A 12 7.07 -29.38 -0.01
N ARG A 13 5.72 -29.45 -0.07
CA ARG A 13 4.93 -28.80 -1.14
C ARG A 13 4.84 -27.28 -1.03
N PHE A 14 5.14 -26.74 0.16
CA PHE A 14 4.98 -25.33 0.50
C PHE A 14 6.24 -24.77 1.19
N ASN A 15 7.41 -25.09 0.65
CA ASN A 15 8.67 -24.51 1.11
C ASN A 15 8.96 -23.21 0.34
N PHE A 16 8.94 -22.09 1.05
CA PHE A 16 9.23 -20.78 0.48
C PHE A 16 9.74 -19.82 1.55
N TRP A 17 10.45 -18.78 1.11
CA TRP A 17 10.81 -17.67 1.96
C TRP A 17 10.11 -16.41 1.49
N LYS A 18 9.81 -15.50 2.43
CA LYS A 18 9.23 -14.20 2.14
C LYS A 18 9.92 -13.11 2.95
N ILE A 19 10.34 -12.04 2.26
CA ILE A 19 10.92 -10.83 2.87
C ILE A 19 10.03 -9.65 2.54
N GLU A 20 9.69 -8.87 3.56
CA GLU A 20 8.79 -7.70 3.44
C GLU A 20 9.44 -6.46 4.04
N GLY A 21 9.30 -5.34 3.33
CA GLY A 21 9.77 -4.03 3.75
C GLY A 21 8.68 -2.98 3.61
N ASP A 22 8.58 -2.13 4.61
CA ASP A 22 7.74 -0.92 4.59
C ASP A 22 8.53 0.18 5.29
N LEU A 23 8.72 1.29 4.57
CA LEU A 23 9.42 2.46 5.05
C LEU A 23 8.58 3.69 4.75
N THR A 24 8.32 4.51 5.76
CA THR A 24 7.67 5.81 5.61
C THR A 24 8.58 6.91 6.16
N HIS A 25 8.83 7.94 5.35
CA HIS A 25 9.60 9.11 5.72
C HIS A 25 8.71 10.36 5.73
N TYR A 26 8.91 11.24 6.72
CA TYR A 26 8.10 12.45 6.91
C TYR A 26 8.95 13.70 6.76
N LEU A 27 8.66 14.47 5.71
CA LEU A 27 9.26 15.76 5.46
C LEU A 27 8.33 16.85 5.98
N HIS A 28 8.82 17.63 6.94
CA HIS A 28 8.09 18.74 7.53
C HIS A 28 8.45 20.04 6.81
N PHE A 29 7.44 20.81 6.44
CA PHE A 29 7.59 22.13 5.84
C PHE A 29 6.99 23.20 6.76
N GLY A 30 7.20 24.48 6.41
CA GLY A 30 6.56 25.59 7.10
C GLY A 30 5.03 25.46 7.14
N TYR A 31 4.41 26.10 8.13
CA TYR A 31 2.96 26.05 8.38
C TYR A 31 2.42 24.64 8.71
N ASN A 32 3.22 23.82 9.41
CA ASN A 32 2.84 22.46 9.84
C ASN A 32 2.40 21.53 8.70
N ARG A 33 2.85 21.79 7.47
CA ARG A 33 2.58 20.91 6.32
C ARG A 33 3.54 19.73 6.34
N VAL A 34 3.05 18.56 5.96
CA VAL A 34 3.85 17.33 5.98
C VAL A 34 3.72 16.62 4.65
N LEU A 35 4.84 16.24 4.04
CA LEU A 35 4.87 15.25 2.97
C LEU A 35 5.33 13.92 3.55
N ALA A 36 4.45 12.94 3.54
CA ALA A 36 4.78 11.56 3.83
C ALA A 36 5.13 10.85 2.51
N ILE A 37 6.29 10.19 2.51
CA ILE A 37 6.76 9.36 1.39
C ILE A 37 6.85 7.95 1.93
N ARG A 38 6.08 7.03 1.37
CA ARG A 38 6.09 5.61 1.74
C ARG A 38 6.56 4.75 0.58
N VAL A 39 7.42 3.79 0.88
CA VAL A 39 7.87 2.75 -0.04
C VAL A 39 7.70 1.42 0.67
N ALA A 40 7.02 0.48 0.03
CA ALA A 40 6.86 -0.87 0.53
C ALA A 40 7.11 -1.88 -0.58
N GLY A 41 7.50 -3.09 -0.20
CA GLY A 41 7.68 -4.18 -1.13
C GLY A 41 7.80 -5.52 -0.43
N ALA A 42 7.56 -6.58 -1.19
CA ALA A 42 7.72 -7.95 -0.75
C ALA A 42 8.39 -8.76 -1.84
N LEU A 43 9.26 -9.67 -1.43
CA LEU A 43 9.91 -10.66 -2.29
C LEU A 43 9.57 -12.04 -1.76
N THR A 44 9.09 -12.92 -2.63
CA THR A 44 8.70 -14.28 -2.28
C THR A 44 9.28 -15.26 -3.29
N GLU A 45 10.01 -16.27 -2.82
CA GLU A 45 10.56 -17.30 -3.69
C GLU A 45 10.28 -18.69 -3.09
N ALA A 46 9.76 -19.58 -3.93
CA ALA A 46 9.51 -20.97 -3.59
C ALA A 46 10.71 -21.85 -4.00
N GLU A 47 10.95 -22.91 -3.23
CA GLU A 47 11.92 -23.93 -3.62
C GLU A 47 11.46 -24.69 -4.88
N ASP A 48 12.40 -25.31 -5.62
CA ASP A 48 12.10 -26.06 -6.84
C ASP A 48 11.04 -27.14 -6.61
N GLY A 49 9.91 -27.03 -7.33
CA GLY A 49 8.78 -27.96 -7.21
C GLY A 49 7.81 -27.65 -6.06
N ALA A 50 8.10 -26.65 -5.23
CA ALA A 50 7.18 -26.12 -4.23
C ALA A 50 6.31 -25.00 -4.84
N SER A 51 5.20 -24.68 -4.16
CA SER A 51 4.31 -23.58 -4.54
C SER A 51 4.06 -22.65 -3.37
N VAL A 52 3.78 -21.38 -3.65
CA VAL A 52 3.33 -20.43 -2.62
C VAL A 52 1.81 -20.49 -2.55
N PRO A 53 1.21 -20.80 -1.39
CA PRO A 53 -0.24 -20.76 -1.24
C PRO A 53 -0.80 -19.37 -1.53
N PHE A 54 -2.00 -19.29 -2.13
CA PHE A 54 -2.57 -18.02 -2.59
C PHE A 54 -2.75 -16.96 -1.48
N TYR A 55 -2.86 -17.38 -0.22
CA TYR A 55 -3.00 -16.49 0.94
C TYR A 55 -1.67 -15.92 1.46
N PHE A 56 -0.53 -16.37 0.90
CA PHE A 56 0.80 -15.78 1.14
C PHE A 56 1.24 -14.82 0.03
N LEU A 57 0.51 -14.78 -1.09
CA LEU A 57 0.77 -13.85 -2.18
C LEU A 57 0.67 -12.41 -1.70
N SER A 58 1.51 -11.58 -2.30
CA SER A 58 1.53 -10.16 -2.08
C SER A 58 0.34 -9.50 -2.77
N GLU A 59 -0.27 -8.49 -2.15
CA GLU A 59 -1.51 -7.89 -2.63
C GLU A 59 -1.40 -6.38 -2.81
N LEU A 60 -1.98 -5.86 -3.90
CA LEU A 60 -2.21 -4.42 -4.10
C LEU A 60 -3.70 -4.12 -4.31
N GLY A 61 -4.09 -2.96 -3.78
CA GLY A 61 -5.45 -2.42 -3.74
C GLY A 61 -5.91 -2.02 -2.31
N GLU A 62 -7.07 -1.35 -2.24
CA GLU A 62 -7.65 -0.78 -1.02
C GLU A 62 -6.83 0.36 -0.38
N ARG A 63 -7.02 0.62 0.91
CA ARG A 63 -6.49 1.78 1.63
C ARG A 63 -5.05 1.62 2.08
N GLU A 64 -4.59 0.38 2.24
CA GLU A 64 -3.27 0.07 2.77
C GLU A 64 -2.19 0.01 1.69
N SER A 65 -2.59 0.07 0.40
CA SER A 65 -1.66 0.13 -0.73
C SER A 65 -2.09 1.16 -1.79
N ILE A 66 -2.69 0.76 -2.92
CA ILE A 66 -3.12 1.68 -3.98
C ILE A 66 -4.60 2.02 -3.81
N ARG A 67 -4.86 3.20 -3.26
CA ARG A 67 -6.22 3.71 -3.02
C ARG A 67 -6.97 3.88 -4.35
N GLY A 68 -8.23 3.45 -4.37
CA GLY A 68 -9.10 3.50 -5.55
C GLY A 68 -9.38 2.13 -6.18
N PHE A 69 -8.56 1.12 -5.89
CA PHE A 69 -8.80 -0.28 -6.28
C PHE A 69 -9.47 -1.09 -5.15
N ASP A 70 -10.08 -2.23 -5.50
CA ASP A 70 -10.58 -3.20 -4.53
C ASP A 70 -9.44 -3.89 -3.78
N ARG A 71 -9.70 -4.39 -2.57
CA ARG A 71 -8.74 -5.19 -1.81
C ARG A 71 -8.33 -6.43 -2.60
N GLY A 72 -7.03 -6.69 -2.68
CA GLY A 72 -6.50 -7.86 -3.39
C GLY A 72 -6.81 -7.86 -4.88
N ARG A 73 -7.08 -6.69 -5.47
CA ARG A 73 -7.37 -6.57 -6.91
C ARG A 73 -6.21 -7.07 -7.77
N PHE A 74 -4.99 -6.89 -7.28
CA PHE A 74 -3.77 -7.41 -7.88
C PHE A 74 -3.05 -8.28 -6.87
N ARG A 75 -2.63 -9.48 -7.29
CA ARG A 75 -1.92 -10.43 -6.45
C ARG A 75 -0.86 -11.17 -7.24
N ASP A 76 0.33 -11.29 -6.68
CA ASP A 76 1.42 -12.09 -7.22
C ASP A 76 2.47 -12.38 -6.12
N LEU A 77 3.56 -13.07 -6.45
CA LEU A 77 4.63 -13.40 -5.51
C LEU A 77 5.26 -12.15 -4.90
N ASP A 78 5.69 -11.24 -5.75
CA ASP A 78 6.37 -10.01 -5.37
C ASP A 78 5.44 -8.81 -5.49
N MET A 79 5.75 -7.77 -4.70
CA MET A 79 5.10 -6.47 -4.83
C MET A 79 6.08 -5.32 -4.65
N PHE A 80 5.77 -4.22 -5.33
CA PHE A 80 6.35 -2.91 -5.08
C PHE A 80 5.25 -1.86 -4.98
N LEU A 81 5.38 -0.96 -4.00
CA LEU A 81 4.47 0.13 -3.73
C LEU A 81 5.27 1.40 -3.41
N GLY A 82 4.92 2.49 -4.07
CA GLY A 82 5.29 3.85 -3.70
C GLY A 82 4.04 4.68 -3.42
N SER A 83 4.10 5.53 -2.40
CA SER A 83 3.01 6.43 -2.03
C SER A 83 3.55 7.78 -1.60
N LEU A 84 2.92 8.83 -2.10
CA LEU A 84 3.14 10.21 -1.69
C LEU A 84 1.85 10.72 -1.07
N GLU A 85 1.92 11.26 0.15
CA GLU A 85 0.78 11.88 0.83
C GLU A 85 1.18 13.26 1.37
N TYR A 86 0.55 14.29 0.83
CA TYR A 86 0.74 15.67 1.26
C TYR A 86 -0.39 16.11 2.18
N ARG A 87 -0.05 16.48 3.41
CA ARG A 87 -0.98 16.88 4.47
C ARG A 87 -0.86 18.37 4.74
N ILE A 88 -2.00 19.05 4.75
CA ILE A 88 -2.10 20.49 4.90
C ILE A 88 -3.09 20.78 6.03
N PRO A 89 -2.64 21.36 7.16
CA PRO A 89 -3.56 21.84 8.19
C PRO A 89 -4.29 23.06 7.65
N ILE A 90 -5.63 22.99 7.60
CA ILE A 90 -6.49 24.09 7.16
C ILE A 90 -6.85 24.95 8.38
N TRP A 91 -7.26 24.29 9.46
CA TRP A 91 -7.68 24.89 10.73
C TRP A 91 -7.31 23.99 11.91
N HIS A 92 -7.43 24.51 13.14
CA HIS A 92 -7.11 23.81 14.38
C HIS A 92 -7.76 22.42 14.55
N SER A 93 -8.85 22.15 13.83
CA SER A 93 -9.62 20.91 13.90
C SER A 93 -9.82 20.26 12.53
N ILE A 94 -9.21 20.79 11.46
CA ILE A 94 -9.44 20.34 10.09
C ILE A 94 -8.12 20.29 9.34
N ASP A 95 -7.75 19.10 8.87
CA ASP A 95 -6.64 18.89 7.95
C ASP A 95 -7.17 18.41 6.60
N SER A 96 -6.58 18.87 5.51
CA SER A 96 -6.72 18.20 4.22
C SER A 96 -5.49 17.36 3.90
N PHE A 97 -5.69 16.35 3.07
CA PHE A 97 -4.58 15.59 2.52
C PHE A 97 -4.86 15.24 1.07
N PHE A 98 -3.78 15.14 0.30
CA PHE A 98 -3.78 14.65 -1.07
C PHE A 98 -2.80 13.50 -1.15
N PHE A 99 -3.08 12.53 -2.01
CA PHE A 99 -2.19 11.41 -2.18
C PHE A 99 -2.10 10.95 -3.63
N ALA A 100 -0.99 10.31 -3.94
CA ALA A 100 -0.74 9.57 -5.16
C ALA A 100 0.00 8.27 -4.80
N ASP A 101 -0.57 7.15 -5.21
CA ASP A 101 -0.07 5.80 -4.98
C ASP A 101 0.24 5.16 -6.32
N ALA A 102 1.36 4.46 -6.40
CA ALA A 102 1.77 3.70 -7.56
C ALA A 102 2.36 2.35 -7.13
N GLY A 103 2.07 1.28 -7.86
CA GLY A 103 2.64 -0.02 -7.52
C GLY A 103 2.35 -1.10 -8.55
N GLN A 104 3.04 -2.21 -8.42
CA GLN A 104 2.93 -3.36 -9.31
C GLN A 104 3.17 -4.64 -8.48
N VAL A 105 2.43 -5.69 -8.82
CA VAL A 105 2.72 -7.07 -8.41
C VAL A 105 3.31 -7.81 -9.60
N ALA A 106 4.22 -8.74 -9.35
CA ALA A 106 4.82 -9.56 -10.40
C ALA A 106 5.35 -10.89 -9.85
N ASN A 107 5.66 -11.83 -10.75
CA ASN A 107 6.30 -13.09 -10.37
C ASN A 107 7.75 -12.87 -9.94
N ASP A 108 8.50 -12.04 -10.68
CA ASP A 108 9.82 -11.54 -10.33
C ASP A 108 9.84 -10.02 -10.56
N ILE A 109 9.74 -9.25 -9.48
CA ILE A 109 9.65 -7.79 -9.59
C ILE A 109 10.92 -7.16 -10.17
N PHE A 110 12.08 -7.82 -10.13
CA PHE A 110 13.31 -7.26 -10.70
C PHE A 110 13.38 -7.43 -12.21
N LYS A 111 12.69 -8.43 -12.77
CA LYS A 111 12.62 -8.67 -14.23
C LYS A 111 11.39 -8.06 -14.88
N ASP A 112 10.26 -8.09 -14.17
CA ASP A 112 8.95 -7.78 -14.76
C ASP A 112 8.44 -6.37 -14.41
N LEU A 113 9.19 -5.58 -13.63
CA LEU A 113 8.82 -4.20 -13.34
C LEU A 113 8.78 -3.37 -14.63
N SER A 114 7.59 -2.92 -14.98
CA SER A 114 7.30 -2.27 -16.25
C SER A 114 6.31 -1.15 -16.03
N GLY A 115 6.61 0.04 -16.59
CA GLY A 115 5.70 1.18 -16.50
C GLY A 115 4.31 0.93 -17.12
N LYS A 116 4.14 -0.12 -17.93
CA LYS A 116 2.85 -0.50 -18.52
C LYS A 116 1.93 -1.20 -17.51
N ASP A 117 2.50 -2.04 -16.65
CA ASP A 117 1.78 -2.88 -15.69
C ASP A 117 1.62 -2.17 -14.34
N LEU A 118 2.32 -1.03 -14.18
CA LEU A 118 2.21 -0.14 -13.04
C LEU A 118 0.78 0.41 -12.89
N GLN A 119 0.22 0.14 -11.72
CA GLN A 119 -1.09 0.62 -11.31
C GLN A 119 -0.93 1.95 -10.57
N PHE A 120 -1.89 2.84 -10.79
CA PHE A 120 -1.86 4.19 -10.24
C PHE A 120 -3.22 4.54 -9.64
N GLY A 121 -3.18 5.15 -8.46
CA GLY A 121 -4.33 5.68 -7.75
C GLY A 121 -3.99 7.03 -7.17
N PHE A 122 -4.94 7.95 -7.14
CA PHE A 122 -4.74 9.27 -6.55
C PHE A 122 -6.02 9.79 -5.95
N GLY A 123 -5.91 10.77 -5.06
CA GLY A 123 -7.08 11.33 -4.42
C GLY A 123 -6.73 12.28 -3.31
N GLY A 124 -7.70 12.47 -2.43
CA GLY A 124 -7.54 13.35 -1.30
C GLY A 124 -8.72 13.27 -0.36
N GLY A 125 -8.61 13.98 0.74
CA GLY A 125 -9.61 13.94 1.79
C GLY A 125 -9.43 15.02 2.82
N ILE A 126 -10.36 15.02 3.77
CA ILE A 126 -10.41 15.91 4.90
C ILE A 126 -10.50 15.06 6.16
N ARG A 127 -9.69 15.41 7.16
CA ARG A 127 -9.66 14.82 8.49
C ARG A 127 -10.20 15.84 9.49
N PHE A 128 -11.14 15.41 10.31
CA PHE A 128 -11.74 16.22 11.36
C PHE A 128 -11.25 15.75 12.72
N TYR A 129 -10.76 16.67 13.53
CA TYR A 129 -10.25 16.41 14.87
C TYR A 129 -11.10 17.11 15.92
N ASN A 130 -11.36 16.42 17.02
CA ASN A 130 -11.91 17.04 18.23
C ASN A 130 -10.82 17.18 19.28
N THR A 131 -10.37 18.41 19.50
CA THR A 131 -9.21 18.77 20.35
C THR A 131 -7.91 18.13 19.89
N LYS A 132 -7.75 16.80 20.00
CA LYS A 132 -6.60 16.01 19.52
C LYS A 132 -6.99 14.68 18.88
N ASP A 133 -8.23 14.21 19.04
CA ASP A 133 -8.66 12.91 18.55
C ASP A 133 -9.23 13.03 17.15
N LEU A 134 -8.79 12.15 16.25
CA LEU A 134 -9.37 12.05 14.91
C LEU A 134 -10.78 11.46 15.03
N VAL A 135 -11.79 12.25 14.68
CA VAL A 135 -13.20 11.86 14.77
C VAL A 135 -13.69 11.27 13.44
N ALA A 136 -13.34 11.94 12.35
CA ALA A 136 -13.87 11.56 11.04
C ALA A 136 -12.84 11.76 9.92
N VAL A 137 -12.92 10.89 8.92
CA VAL A 137 -12.18 11.02 7.67
C VAL A 137 -13.14 10.89 6.51
N LEU A 138 -13.18 11.93 5.68
CA LEU A 138 -13.79 11.88 4.36
C LEU A 138 -12.68 11.82 3.33
N GLN A 139 -12.66 10.81 2.48
CA GLN A 139 -11.68 10.72 1.41
C GLN A 139 -12.33 10.24 0.11
N VAL A 140 -11.75 10.69 -0.99
CA VAL A 140 -12.08 10.26 -2.34
C VAL A 140 -10.81 9.72 -3.00
N ALA A 141 -10.96 8.65 -3.77
CA ALA A 141 -9.87 8.06 -4.52
C ALA A 141 -10.33 7.74 -5.94
N ALA A 142 -9.51 8.10 -6.91
CA ALA A 142 -9.69 7.78 -8.31
C ALA A 142 -8.59 6.81 -8.75
N SER A 143 -8.97 5.82 -9.53
CA SER A 143 -8.07 4.90 -10.22
C SER A 143 -8.51 4.76 -11.68
N LYS A 144 -7.71 4.04 -12.48
CA LYS A 144 -8.07 3.70 -13.88
C LYS A 144 -9.39 2.92 -13.98
N GLU A 145 -9.78 2.19 -12.94
CA GLU A 145 -10.99 1.36 -12.94
C GLU A 145 -12.21 2.12 -12.42
N ARG A 146 -12.09 2.74 -11.24
CA ARG A 146 -13.24 3.31 -10.52
C ARG A 146 -12.86 4.51 -9.67
N PHE A 147 -13.85 5.36 -9.44
CA PHE A 147 -13.85 6.37 -8.39
C PHE A 147 -14.52 5.82 -7.13
N ARG A 148 -13.95 6.10 -5.96
CA ARG A 148 -14.43 5.61 -4.66
C ARG A 148 -14.50 6.74 -3.66
N ILE A 149 -15.54 6.69 -2.84
CA ILE A 149 -15.72 7.55 -1.67
C ILE A 149 -15.66 6.67 -0.44
N TYR A 150 -15.02 7.21 0.57
CA TYR A 150 -14.67 6.51 1.79
C TYR A 150 -14.99 7.43 2.96
N PHE A 151 -15.74 6.90 3.91
CA PHE A 151 -16.10 7.60 5.14
C PHE A 151 -15.68 6.73 6.32
N ASN A 152 -14.94 7.31 7.25
CA ASN A 152 -14.57 6.66 8.51
C ASN A 152 -15.02 7.53 9.68
N LEU A 153 -15.55 6.86 10.69
CA LEU A 153 -15.80 7.40 12.01
C LEU A 153 -14.99 6.57 12.99
N ASN A 154 -14.24 7.26 13.85
CA ASN A 154 -13.46 6.66 14.94
C ASN A 154 -14.19 6.82 16.27
#